data_AF-A0A970NBI8-F1
#
_entry.id   AF-A0A970NBI8-F1
#
_cell.length_a   1.000
_cell.length_b   1.000
_cell.length_c   1.000
_cell.angle_alpha   90.00
_cell.angle_beta   90.00
_cell.angle_gamma   90.00
#
_symmetry.space_group_name_H-M   'P 1'
#
loop_
_entity.id
_entity.type
_entity.pdbx_description
1 polymer ?
#
loop_
_entity_poly.entity_id
_entity_poly.type
_entity_poly.pdbx_seq_one_letter_code
_entity_poly.pdbx_strand_id
1 'polypeptide(L)'
;MAVKNQYQDLLRSKIVSAISQAKAAAGFSHQGVKGTVLELLISQLFQPLLPADVGVGTGQIIDSYSGKLSGQVDIILYNRAILPPILMDEKVGVFPIESVLYTIEVKTTLNATELKMAHESAKNIAQNFGYRPGLKGEDGKEKHHSIEKVRSVIFALNSDLSGNKLNEAERYRKLYGDDTAHIRAICVAGKEYWYDNGNYWIGFKDGQDYDEILAFIGGVTNTYREVSISRGQPCLGHYVIPEAKGFVATKSRDVASVTLTCEDCGIEGEMVPNIGQMNITINGAISSKESCPNCGGKMSSESGVYVFKSGQLIESNLG
;
A
#
# COMPACT_ATOMS: atom_id res chain seq x y z
N MET A 1 30.47 28.33 9.52
CA MET A 1 30.50 27.50 8.29
C MET A 1 29.55 26.34 8.51
N ALA A 2 28.57 26.14 7.62
CA ALA A 2 27.74 24.94 7.68
C ALA A 2 28.66 23.71 7.61
N VAL A 3 28.47 22.76 8.53
CA VAL A 3 29.26 21.52 8.56
C VAL A 3 29.01 20.78 7.25
N LYS A 4 30.09 20.44 6.54
CA LYS A 4 30.02 19.71 5.26
C LYS A 4 29.40 18.33 5.50
N ASN A 5 28.19 18.12 4.98
CA ASN A 5 27.47 16.86 5.12
C ASN A 5 28.00 15.83 4.12
N GLN A 6 28.94 14.99 4.56
CA GLN A 6 29.57 13.95 3.73
C GLN A 6 28.56 12.94 3.15
N TYR A 7 27.43 12.73 3.82
CA TYR A 7 26.37 11.85 3.33
C TYR A 7 25.71 12.45 2.07
N GLN A 8 25.40 13.76 2.11
CA GLN A 8 24.90 14.49 0.95
C GLN A 8 25.93 14.51 -0.18
N ASP A 9 27.22 14.70 0.13
CA ASP A 9 28.28 14.74 -0.89
C ASP A 9 28.43 13.41 -1.65
N LEU A 10 28.39 12.27 -0.94
CA LEU A 10 28.46 10.95 -1.57
C LEU A 10 27.25 10.69 -2.47
N LEU A 11 26.04 11.06 -2.00
CA LEU A 11 24.83 10.93 -2.80
C LEU A 11 24.84 11.85 -4.01
N ARG A 12 25.28 13.10 -3.86
CA ARG A 12 25.44 14.04 -4.97
C ARG A 12 26.39 13.49 -6.02
N SER A 13 27.51 12.87 -5.62
CA SER A 13 28.42 12.23 -6.56
C SER A 13 27.76 11.09 -7.34
N LYS A 14 26.93 10.26 -6.69
CA LYS A 14 26.15 9.21 -7.37
C LYS A 14 25.13 9.80 -8.33
N ILE A 15 24.44 10.86 -7.93
CA ILE A 15 23.47 11.57 -8.76
C ILE A 15 24.14 12.17 -10.00
N VAL A 16 25.23 12.92 -9.83
CA VAL A 16 26.02 13.48 -10.95
C VAL A 16 26.40 12.38 -11.93
N SER A 17 26.95 11.25 -11.43
CA SER A 17 27.29 10.10 -12.27
C SER A 17 26.07 9.54 -13.03
N ALA A 18 24.94 9.35 -12.35
CA ALA A 18 23.71 8.85 -12.97
C ALA A 18 23.19 9.79 -14.06
N ILE A 19 23.15 11.10 -13.80
CA ILE A 19 22.69 12.08 -14.78
C ILE A 19 23.64 12.19 -15.97
N SER A 20 24.97 12.14 -15.74
CA SER A 20 25.96 12.09 -16.82
C SER A 20 25.80 10.84 -17.69
N GLN A 21 25.58 9.66 -17.10
CA GLN A 21 25.32 8.43 -17.84
C GLN A 21 24.03 8.50 -18.64
N ALA A 22 22.94 9.02 -18.06
CA ALA A 22 21.67 9.20 -18.75
C ALA A 22 21.79 10.15 -19.96
N LYS A 23 22.52 11.26 -19.80
CA LYS A 23 22.81 12.19 -20.90
C LYS A 23 23.67 11.55 -21.99
N ALA A 24 24.65 10.72 -21.64
CA ALA A 24 25.46 9.99 -22.63
C ALA A 24 24.61 8.96 -23.41
N ALA A 25 23.71 8.25 -22.72
CA ALA A 25 22.77 7.32 -23.34
C ALA A 25 21.78 8.02 -24.30
N ALA A 26 21.56 9.33 -24.16
CA ALA A 26 20.75 10.10 -25.11
C ALA A 26 21.31 10.08 -26.54
N GLY A 27 22.58 9.71 -26.73
CA GLY A 27 23.20 9.47 -28.04
C GLY A 27 22.78 8.17 -28.73
N PHE A 28 22.08 7.26 -28.04
CA PHE A 28 21.57 6.03 -28.65
C PHE A 28 20.44 6.32 -29.64
N SER A 29 20.30 5.50 -30.68
CA SER A 29 19.32 5.70 -31.76
C SER A 29 17.88 5.38 -31.35
N HIS A 30 17.68 4.44 -30.42
CA HIS A 30 16.35 3.97 -30.02
C HIS A 30 15.82 4.65 -28.75
N GLN A 31 14.63 5.25 -28.83
CA GLN A 31 13.99 5.96 -27.70
C GLN A 31 13.70 5.06 -26.50
N GLY A 32 13.26 3.82 -26.72
CA GLY A 32 12.99 2.86 -25.64
C GLY A 32 14.23 2.57 -24.79
N VAL A 33 15.40 2.42 -25.43
CA VAL A 33 16.67 2.18 -24.73
C VAL A 33 17.04 3.37 -23.83
N LYS A 34 16.77 4.61 -24.26
CA LYS A 34 17.01 5.81 -23.45
C LYS A 34 16.16 5.82 -22.19
N GLY A 35 14.88 5.51 -22.34
CA GLY A 35 13.92 5.39 -21.22
C GLY A 35 14.41 4.37 -20.20
N THR A 36 14.67 3.13 -20.65
CA THR A 36 15.10 2.04 -19.77
C THR A 36 16.41 2.35 -19.03
N VAL A 37 17.38 2.99 -19.69
CA VAL A 37 18.62 3.40 -19.01
C VAL A 37 18.33 4.44 -17.92
N LEU A 38 17.50 5.45 -18.21
CA LEU A 38 17.13 6.46 -17.23
C LEU A 38 16.37 5.84 -16.05
N GLU A 39 15.38 4.99 -16.30
CA GLU A 39 14.61 4.26 -15.29
C GLU A 39 15.52 3.44 -14.35
N LEU A 40 16.49 2.72 -14.93
CA LEU A 40 17.46 1.93 -14.19
C LEU A 40 18.33 2.82 -13.28
N LEU A 41 18.88 3.90 -13.83
CA LEU A 41 19.78 4.81 -13.10
C LEU A 41 19.05 5.51 -11.96
N ILE A 42 17.81 5.96 -12.16
CA ILE A 42 17.00 6.59 -11.11
C ILE A 42 16.61 5.56 -10.03
N SER A 43 16.23 4.34 -10.43
CA SER A 43 15.94 3.26 -9.47
C SER A 43 17.11 2.96 -8.53
N GLN A 44 18.34 2.97 -9.06
CA GLN A 44 19.56 2.72 -8.28
C GLN A 44 19.87 3.81 -7.24
N LEU A 45 19.37 5.03 -7.42
CA LEU A 45 19.56 6.10 -6.43
C LEU A 45 18.75 5.86 -5.15
N PHE A 46 17.60 5.17 -5.24
CA PHE A 46 16.75 4.88 -4.09
C PHE A 46 17.20 3.66 -3.28
N GLN A 47 17.69 2.60 -3.94
CA GLN A 47 17.96 1.32 -3.29
C GLN A 47 18.83 1.40 -2.01
N PRO A 48 19.92 2.19 -1.95
CA PRO A 48 20.77 2.27 -0.76
C PRO A 48 20.15 3.03 0.42
N LEU A 49 19.03 3.72 0.18
CA LEU A 49 18.41 4.67 1.12
C LEU A 49 17.11 4.13 1.73
N LEU A 50 16.70 2.95 1.31
CA LEU A 50 15.49 2.29 1.74
C LEU A 50 15.82 1.11 2.67
N PRO A 51 15.01 0.85 3.70
CA PRO A 51 15.17 -0.34 4.54
C PRO A 51 14.88 -1.62 3.73
N ALA A 52 15.32 -2.77 4.26
CA ALA A 52 15.27 -4.06 3.56
C ALA A 52 13.83 -4.52 3.21
N ASP A 53 12.84 -4.10 3.98
CA ASP A 53 11.43 -4.37 3.73
C ASP A 53 10.86 -3.54 2.58
N VAL A 54 11.52 -2.45 2.16
CA VAL A 54 11.10 -1.66 1.00
C VAL A 54 11.89 -2.07 -0.24
N GLY A 55 11.17 -2.47 -1.28
CA GLY A 55 11.70 -2.85 -2.57
C GLY A 55 11.55 -1.76 -3.62
N VAL A 56 12.36 -1.89 -4.67
CA VAL A 56 12.30 -1.09 -5.89
C VAL A 56 12.12 -2.06 -7.05
N GLY A 57 11.02 -1.93 -7.79
CA GLY A 57 10.68 -2.78 -8.93
C GLY A 57 10.06 -1.98 -10.07
N THR A 58 9.67 -2.67 -11.13
CA THR A 58 8.95 -2.14 -12.30
C THR A 58 7.87 -3.15 -12.70
N GLY A 59 6.78 -2.69 -13.33
CA GLY A 59 5.72 -3.59 -13.80
C GLY A 59 4.32 -3.05 -13.56
N GLN A 60 3.37 -3.91 -13.22
CA GLN A 60 1.95 -3.55 -13.10
C GLN A 60 1.47 -3.68 -11.67
N ILE A 61 0.45 -2.88 -11.32
CA ILE A 61 -0.22 -2.92 -10.03
C ILE A 61 -1.56 -3.62 -10.21
N ILE A 62 -1.94 -4.47 -9.25
CA ILE A 62 -3.20 -5.22 -9.25
C ILE A 62 -4.01 -4.95 -7.98
N ASP A 63 -5.34 -4.92 -8.08
CA ASP A 63 -6.23 -5.00 -6.92
C ASP A 63 -6.99 -6.34 -6.85
N SER A 64 -7.31 -6.76 -5.63
CA SER A 64 -8.02 -8.03 -5.36
C SER A 64 -9.55 -7.92 -5.37
N TYR A 65 -10.12 -6.75 -5.60
CA TYR A 65 -11.59 -6.59 -5.66
C TYR A 65 -12.11 -6.84 -7.07
N SER A 66 -11.42 -6.27 -8.06
CA SER A 66 -11.79 -6.28 -9.46
C SER A 66 -10.84 -7.12 -10.33
N GLY A 67 -9.64 -7.42 -9.82
CA GLY A 67 -8.58 -8.03 -10.62
C GLY A 67 -7.96 -7.08 -11.65
N LYS A 68 -8.27 -5.78 -11.57
CA LYS A 68 -7.78 -4.76 -12.51
C LYS A 68 -6.27 -4.61 -12.42
N LEU A 69 -5.63 -4.53 -13.58
CA LEU A 69 -4.21 -4.19 -13.74
C LEU A 69 -4.03 -2.73 -14.15
N SER A 70 -2.98 -2.08 -13.65
CA SER A 70 -2.54 -0.78 -14.14
C SER A 70 -1.84 -0.91 -15.49
N GLY A 71 -1.53 0.22 -16.13
CA GLY A 71 -0.46 0.25 -17.13
C GLY A 71 0.89 -0.10 -16.49
N GLN A 72 1.93 -0.25 -17.33
CA GLN A 72 3.29 -0.40 -16.83
C GLN A 72 3.70 0.85 -16.06
N VAL A 73 4.31 0.65 -14.89
CA VAL A 73 4.86 1.68 -14.02
C VAL A 73 6.37 1.54 -14.03
N ASP A 74 7.04 2.62 -14.36
CA ASP A 74 8.50 2.67 -14.54
C ASP A 74 9.24 2.23 -13.27
N ILE A 75 8.92 2.86 -12.13
CA ILE A 75 9.50 2.52 -10.83
C ILE A 75 8.40 2.44 -9.77
N ILE A 76 8.38 1.33 -9.05
CA ILE A 76 7.47 1.01 -7.95
C ILE A 76 8.30 0.88 -6.67
N LEU A 77 7.99 1.69 -5.66
CA LEU A 77 8.45 1.42 -4.29
C LEU A 77 7.35 0.67 -3.55
N TYR A 78 7.67 -0.52 -3.04
CA TYR A 78 6.71 -1.41 -2.41
C TYR A 78 7.24 -1.97 -1.09
N ASN A 79 6.36 -2.27 -0.14
CA ASN A 79 6.73 -2.91 1.12
C ASN A 79 6.47 -4.43 1.06
N ARG A 80 7.56 -5.21 1.12
CA ARG A 80 7.57 -6.67 1.14
C ARG A 80 6.90 -7.26 2.38
N ALA A 81 6.89 -6.52 3.49
CA ALA A 81 6.27 -6.95 4.73
C ALA A 81 4.75 -6.77 4.74
N ILE A 82 4.18 -5.99 3.80
CA ILE A 82 2.73 -5.81 3.67
C ILE A 82 2.14 -6.95 2.83
N LEU A 83 2.55 -7.05 1.55
CA LEU A 83 2.22 -8.16 0.67
C LEU A 83 3.36 -8.40 -0.34
N PRO A 84 3.66 -9.66 -0.70
CA PRO A 84 4.67 -9.96 -1.70
C PRO A 84 4.14 -9.71 -3.13
N PRO A 85 4.97 -9.19 -4.05
CA PRO A 85 4.66 -9.20 -5.48
C PRO A 85 4.87 -10.59 -6.10
N ILE A 86 4.24 -10.81 -7.25
CA ILE A 86 4.62 -11.91 -8.16
C ILE A 86 5.67 -11.36 -9.11
N LEU A 87 6.92 -11.80 -8.93
CA LEU A 87 8.04 -11.39 -9.77
C LEU A 87 8.26 -12.37 -10.92
N MET A 88 8.34 -11.86 -12.14
CA MET A 88 8.74 -12.61 -13.34
C MET A 88 10.26 -12.56 -13.57
N ASP A 89 10.91 -11.52 -13.03
CA ASP A 89 12.35 -11.31 -13.03
C ASP A 89 12.74 -10.61 -11.72
N GLU A 90 14.02 -10.36 -11.44
CA GLU A 90 14.50 -9.79 -10.17
C GLU A 90 13.74 -8.54 -9.71
N LYS A 91 13.30 -7.71 -10.66
CA LYS A 91 12.62 -6.43 -10.39
C LYS A 91 11.31 -6.26 -11.16
N VAL A 92 11.01 -7.13 -12.11
CA VAL A 92 9.83 -7.03 -12.97
C VAL A 92 8.71 -7.88 -12.40
N GLY A 93 7.55 -7.31 -12.15
CA GLY A 93 6.48 -8.06 -11.52
C GLY A 93 5.08 -7.44 -11.56
N VAL A 94 4.17 -8.13 -10.90
CA VAL A 94 2.82 -7.66 -10.58
C VAL A 94 2.71 -7.46 -9.08
N PHE A 95 2.33 -6.24 -8.69
CA PHE A 95 2.39 -5.76 -7.31
C PHE A 95 0.97 -5.56 -6.75
N PRO A 96 0.59 -6.22 -5.65
CA PRO A 96 -0.63 -5.90 -4.93
C PRO A 96 -0.66 -4.42 -4.54
N ILE A 97 -1.76 -3.72 -4.84
CA ILE A 97 -1.88 -2.28 -4.59
C ILE A 97 -1.60 -1.90 -3.13
N GLU A 98 -1.94 -2.76 -2.17
CA GLU A 98 -1.68 -2.51 -0.74
C GLU A 98 -0.18 -2.48 -0.42
N SER A 99 0.64 -3.24 -1.15
CA SER A 99 2.11 -3.22 -0.97
C SER A 99 2.75 -1.96 -1.56
N VAL A 100 2.09 -1.31 -2.53
CA VAL A 100 2.67 -0.18 -3.26
C VAL A 100 2.58 1.11 -2.45
N LEU A 101 3.73 1.75 -2.27
CA LEU A 101 3.89 2.99 -1.52
C LEU A 101 4.01 4.20 -2.45
N TYR A 102 4.86 4.07 -3.48
CA TYR A 102 5.11 5.10 -4.47
C TYR A 102 5.16 4.52 -5.87
N THR A 103 4.70 5.32 -6.83
CA THR A 103 5.02 5.15 -8.25
C THR A 103 5.83 6.36 -8.70
N ILE A 104 6.89 6.13 -9.48
CA ILE A 104 7.71 7.19 -10.06
C ILE A 104 7.67 7.01 -11.58
N GLU A 105 7.03 7.94 -12.27
CA GLU A 105 7.06 8.04 -13.73
C GLU A 105 8.37 8.73 -14.15
N VAL A 106 9.03 8.23 -15.17
CA VAL A 106 10.35 8.69 -15.62
C VAL A 106 10.30 9.19 -17.06
N LYS A 107 10.60 10.48 -17.27
CA LYS A 107 10.58 11.10 -18.60
C LYS A 107 11.94 11.64 -19.03
N THR A 108 12.32 11.42 -20.29
CA THR A 108 13.50 12.08 -20.85
C THR A 108 13.29 13.59 -20.98
N THR A 109 12.11 14.02 -21.42
CA THR A 109 11.72 15.43 -21.49
C THR A 109 10.27 15.57 -21.06
N LEU A 110 10.02 16.36 -20.01
CA LEU A 110 8.68 16.64 -19.54
C LEU A 110 8.06 17.79 -20.34
N ASN A 111 7.02 17.45 -21.10
CA ASN A 111 6.17 18.41 -21.80
C ASN A 111 4.71 18.31 -21.28
N ALA A 112 3.82 19.16 -21.79
CA ALA A 112 2.43 19.18 -21.35
C ALA A 112 1.67 17.87 -21.66
N THR A 113 2.02 17.15 -22.72
CA THR A 113 1.41 15.86 -23.08
C THR A 113 1.88 14.76 -22.12
N GLU A 114 3.18 14.67 -21.86
CA GLU A 114 3.74 13.70 -20.91
C GLU A 114 3.17 13.90 -19.50
N LEU A 115 3.06 15.16 -19.06
CA LEU A 115 2.48 15.50 -17.76
C LEU A 115 1.01 15.07 -17.68
N LYS A 116 0.24 15.24 -18.77
CA LYS A 116 -1.15 14.77 -18.85
C LYS A 116 -1.26 13.25 -18.74
N MET A 117 -0.44 12.51 -19.48
CA MET A 117 -0.43 11.06 -19.44
C MET A 117 -0.08 10.53 -18.04
N ALA A 118 0.94 11.12 -17.41
CA ALA A 118 1.35 10.77 -16.05
C ALA A 118 0.23 11.06 -15.03
N HIS A 119 -0.42 12.22 -15.14
CA HIS A 119 -1.56 12.58 -14.29
C HIS A 119 -2.72 11.58 -14.42
N GLU A 120 -3.14 11.23 -15.64
CA GLU A 120 -4.24 10.29 -15.84
C GLU A 120 -3.91 8.90 -15.31
N SER A 121 -2.67 8.44 -15.47
CA SER A 121 -2.19 7.18 -14.87
C SER A 121 -2.28 7.23 -13.34
N ALA A 122 -1.76 8.29 -12.73
CA ALA A 122 -1.80 8.50 -11.29
C ALA A 122 -3.23 8.61 -10.74
N LYS A 123 -4.10 9.35 -11.44
CA LYS A 123 -5.53 9.52 -11.11
C LYS A 123 -6.26 8.20 -11.16
N ASN A 124 -6.03 7.41 -12.20
CA ASN A 124 -6.62 6.08 -12.34
C ASN A 124 -6.22 5.16 -11.19
N ILE A 125 -4.95 5.14 -10.77
CA ILE A 125 -4.52 4.31 -9.64
C ILE A 125 -5.15 4.82 -8.32
N ALA A 126 -5.20 6.13 -8.12
CA ALA A 126 -5.74 6.71 -6.89
C ALA A 126 -7.25 6.49 -6.72
N GLN A 127 -8.02 6.59 -7.81
CA GLN A 127 -9.49 6.60 -7.78
C GLN A 127 -10.11 5.24 -8.09
N ASN A 128 -9.46 4.41 -8.91
CA ASN A 128 -10.09 3.22 -9.49
C ASN A 128 -9.44 1.90 -9.04
N PHE A 129 -8.66 1.90 -7.96
CA PHE A 129 -8.10 0.69 -7.34
C PHE A 129 -8.60 0.57 -5.89
N GLY A 130 -9.11 -0.62 -5.56
CA GLY A 130 -9.60 -0.96 -4.23
C GLY A 130 -8.49 -1.49 -3.32
N TYR A 131 -8.47 -1.07 -2.06
CA TYR A 131 -7.48 -1.51 -1.07
C TYR A 131 -8.17 -2.38 -0.03
N ARG A 132 -7.63 -3.58 0.23
CA ARG A 132 -8.09 -4.41 1.34
C ARG A 132 -7.73 -3.76 2.68
N PRO A 133 -8.63 -3.79 3.68
CA PRO A 133 -8.27 -3.42 5.04
C PRO A 133 -7.13 -4.30 5.57
N GLY A 134 -6.23 -3.70 6.35
CA GLY A 134 -5.14 -4.44 7.00
C GLY A 134 -5.23 -4.47 8.51
N LEU A 135 -6.29 -3.91 9.11
CA LEU A 135 -6.52 -4.02 10.55
C LEU A 135 -7.64 -5.02 10.84
N LYS A 136 -7.57 -5.66 12.00
CA LYS A 136 -8.58 -6.57 12.51
C LYS A 136 -9.24 -6.02 13.77
N GLY A 137 -10.53 -6.31 13.94
CA GLY A 137 -11.26 -6.08 15.18
C GLY A 137 -10.91 -7.11 16.25
N GLU A 138 -11.48 -6.95 17.45
CA GLU A 138 -11.34 -7.93 18.54
C GLU A 138 -11.94 -9.30 18.18
N ASP A 139 -12.92 -9.31 17.27
CA ASP A 139 -13.54 -10.51 16.70
C ASP A 139 -12.67 -11.19 15.62
N GLY A 140 -11.50 -10.63 15.32
CA GLY A 140 -10.58 -11.12 14.30
C GLY A 140 -11.03 -10.83 12.86
N LYS A 141 -12.16 -10.13 12.65
CA LYS A 141 -12.64 -9.74 11.32
C LYS A 141 -11.93 -8.48 10.84
N GLU A 142 -11.95 -8.26 9.53
CA GLU A 142 -11.40 -7.04 8.95
C GLU A 142 -12.13 -5.81 9.48
N LYS A 143 -11.35 -4.82 9.90
CA LYS A 143 -11.84 -3.54 10.40
C LYS A 143 -11.53 -2.49 9.35
N HIS A 144 -12.55 -1.78 8.87
CA HIS A 144 -12.32 -0.61 8.03
C HIS A 144 -11.55 0.48 8.79
N HIS A 145 -10.57 1.09 8.11
CA HIS A 145 -9.76 2.19 8.62
C HIS A 145 -9.36 3.11 7.47
N SER A 146 -8.82 4.28 7.81
CA SER A 146 -8.22 5.16 6.80
C SER A 146 -6.98 4.51 6.20
N ILE A 147 -6.87 4.59 4.88
CA ILE A 147 -5.81 3.98 4.08
C ILE A 147 -5.27 5.06 3.13
N GLU A 148 -3.99 5.44 3.27
CA GLU A 148 -3.37 6.47 2.43
C GLU A 148 -3.20 5.97 1.01
N LYS A 149 -3.69 6.67 -0.02
CA LYS A 149 -3.48 6.22 -1.40
C LYS A 149 -2.00 6.20 -1.76
N VAL A 150 -1.63 5.34 -2.73
CA VAL A 150 -0.28 5.36 -3.32
C VAL A 150 0.10 6.78 -3.75
N ARG A 151 1.36 7.16 -3.56
CA ARG A 151 1.85 8.48 -3.95
C ARG A 151 2.55 8.38 -5.30
N SER A 152 1.90 8.93 -6.31
CA SER A 152 2.48 9.02 -7.65
C SER A 152 3.30 10.29 -7.79
N VAL A 153 4.52 10.17 -8.29
CA VAL A 153 5.44 11.30 -8.52
C VAL A 153 6.09 11.17 -9.89
N ILE A 154 6.67 12.26 -10.40
CA ILE A 154 7.34 12.26 -11.70
C ILE A 154 8.77 12.78 -11.58
N PHE A 155 9.69 12.08 -12.25
CA PHE A 155 11.06 12.50 -12.48
C PHE A 155 11.29 12.75 -13.96
N ALA A 156 11.93 13.84 -14.31
CA ALA A 156 12.31 14.13 -15.68
C ALA A 156 13.77 14.59 -15.82
N LEU A 157 14.43 14.15 -16.89
CA LEU A 157 15.80 14.58 -17.19
C LEU A 157 15.84 16.01 -17.75
N ASN A 158 14.83 16.41 -18.52
CA ASN A 158 14.70 17.74 -19.10
C ASN A 158 13.25 18.23 -19.01
N SER A 159 13.03 19.52 -19.23
CA SER A 159 11.72 20.15 -19.41
C SER A 159 11.74 20.97 -20.69
N ASP A 160 10.61 20.99 -21.42
CA ASP A 160 10.44 21.85 -22.60
C ASP A 160 10.16 23.32 -22.25
N LEU A 161 9.88 23.62 -20.97
CA LEU A 161 9.73 24.98 -20.50
C LEU A 161 11.09 25.70 -20.55
N SER A 162 11.14 26.77 -21.35
CA SER A 162 12.33 27.62 -21.51
C SER A 162 12.26 28.88 -20.64
N GLY A 163 13.42 29.28 -20.12
CA GLY A 163 13.57 30.43 -19.23
C GLY A 163 12.87 30.25 -17.88
N ASN A 164 12.68 31.37 -17.16
CA ASN A 164 12.18 31.39 -15.78
C ASN A 164 10.76 31.96 -15.64
N LYS A 165 9.98 31.98 -16.74
CA LYS A 165 8.63 32.55 -16.75
C LYS A 165 7.55 31.62 -16.20
N LEU A 166 7.85 30.31 -16.17
CA LEU A 166 6.92 29.28 -15.71
C LEU A 166 7.71 28.10 -15.14
N ASN A 167 7.36 27.67 -13.93
CA ASN A 167 7.86 26.43 -13.35
C ASN A 167 6.89 25.25 -13.56
N GLU A 168 7.36 24.03 -13.31
CA GLU A 168 6.55 22.83 -13.47
C GLU A 168 5.31 22.78 -12.57
N ALA A 169 5.39 23.28 -11.33
CA ALA A 169 4.25 23.34 -10.43
C ALA A 169 3.17 24.32 -10.95
N GLU A 170 3.58 25.47 -11.47
CA GLU A 170 2.67 26.42 -12.13
C GLU A 170 2.08 25.85 -13.41
N ARG A 171 2.86 25.08 -14.19
CA ARG A 171 2.33 24.35 -15.35
C ARG A 171 1.27 23.35 -14.91
N TYR A 172 1.53 22.56 -13.88
CA TYR A 172 0.57 21.60 -13.34
C TYR A 172 -0.72 22.30 -12.90
N ARG A 173 -0.60 23.37 -12.09
CA ARG A 173 -1.75 24.16 -11.64
C ARG A 173 -2.53 24.78 -12.80
N LYS A 174 -1.87 25.24 -13.88
CA LYS A 174 -2.57 25.76 -15.07
C LYS A 174 -3.40 24.69 -15.79
N LEU A 175 -2.98 23.43 -15.75
CA LEU A 175 -3.68 22.33 -16.41
C LEU A 175 -4.84 21.79 -15.59
N TYR A 176 -4.70 21.76 -14.25
CA TYR A 176 -5.64 21.05 -13.36
C TYR A 176 -6.38 21.96 -12.38
N GLY A 177 -6.01 23.24 -12.27
CA GLY A 177 -6.67 24.21 -11.41
C GLY A 177 -6.69 23.76 -9.95
N ASP A 178 -7.91 23.62 -9.42
CA ASP A 178 -8.19 23.21 -8.04
C ASP A 178 -8.49 21.70 -7.91
N ASP A 179 -8.30 20.90 -8.97
CA ASP A 179 -8.40 19.44 -8.87
C ASP A 179 -7.31 18.90 -7.92
N THR A 180 -7.60 17.76 -7.29
CA THR A 180 -6.65 17.10 -6.39
C THR A 180 -5.37 16.75 -7.15
N ALA A 181 -4.22 17.07 -6.54
CA ALA A 181 -2.93 16.73 -7.11
C ALA A 181 -2.70 15.20 -7.06
N HIS A 182 -3.01 14.51 -8.15
CA HIS A 182 -2.72 13.08 -8.30
C HIS A 182 -1.22 12.79 -8.50
N ILE A 183 -0.49 13.73 -9.12
CA ILE A 183 0.97 13.76 -9.05
C ILE A 183 1.37 14.59 -7.83
N ARG A 184 1.98 13.95 -6.85
CA ARG A 184 2.34 14.55 -5.55
C ARG A 184 3.67 15.28 -5.56
N ALA A 185 4.54 15.00 -6.53
CA ALA A 185 5.81 15.68 -6.67
C ALA A 185 6.33 15.63 -8.11
N ILE A 186 7.06 16.68 -8.50
CA ILE A 186 7.67 16.85 -9.81
C ILE A 186 9.14 17.21 -9.60
N CYS A 187 10.04 16.40 -10.15
CA CYS A 187 11.49 16.67 -10.15
C CYS A 187 11.99 16.76 -11.59
N VAL A 188 12.68 17.85 -11.93
CA VAL A 188 13.37 18.03 -13.20
C VAL A 188 14.85 18.24 -12.94
N ALA A 189 15.68 17.32 -13.42
CA ALA A 189 17.12 17.32 -13.20
C ALA A 189 17.79 18.61 -13.70
N GLY A 190 18.61 19.21 -12.84
CA GLY A 190 19.30 20.47 -13.07
C GLY A 190 18.39 21.69 -13.12
N LYS A 191 17.12 21.57 -12.71
CA LYS A 191 16.14 22.65 -12.81
C LYS A 191 15.36 22.89 -11.52
N GLU A 192 14.57 21.91 -11.06
CA GLU A 192 13.66 22.13 -9.93
C GLU A 192 13.09 20.86 -9.31
N TYR A 193 12.68 20.97 -8.05
CA TYR A 193 11.87 19.98 -7.35
C TYR A 193 10.70 20.68 -6.66
N TRP A 194 9.51 20.13 -6.84
CA TRP A 194 8.26 20.60 -6.28
C TRP A 194 7.48 19.45 -5.68
N TYR A 195 6.83 19.66 -4.53
CA TYR A 195 5.87 18.72 -3.97
C TYR A 195 4.59 19.42 -3.53
N ASP A 196 3.47 18.73 -3.65
CA ASP A 196 2.17 19.18 -3.16
C ASP A 196 1.99 18.75 -1.69
N ASN A 197 1.63 19.69 -0.81
CA ASN A 197 1.28 19.41 0.57
C ASN A 197 -0.26 19.44 0.82
N GLY A 198 -1.06 19.52 -0.23
CA GLY A 198 -2.52 19.61 -0.19
C GLY A 198 -3.07 21.04 -0.20
N ASN A 199 -2.24 22.05 0.01
CA ASN A 199 -2.62 23.46 -0.10
C ASN A 199 -1.68 24.25 -1.02
N TYR A 200 -0.39 23.91 -1.01
CA TYR A 200 0.63 24.56 -1.80
C TYR A 200 1.55 23.56 -2.48
N TRP A 201 1.96 23.93 -3.69
CA TRP A 201 3.19 23.41 -4.28
C TRP A 201 4.39 24.09 -3.63
N ILE A 202 5.16 23.31 -2.89
CA ILE A 202 6.37 23.77 -2.21
C ILE A 202 7.58 23.40 -3.06
N GLY A 203 8.33 24.41 -3.46
CA GLY A 203 9.51 24.26 -4.31
C GLY A 203 10.79 24.35 -3.50
N PHE A 204 11.78 23.57 -3.91
CA PHE A 204 13.15 23.75 -3.47
C PHE A 204 13.86 24.66 -4.48
N LYS A 205 14.28 25.85 -4.04
CA LYS A 205 15.11 26.77 -4.82
C LYS A 205 16.47 26.88 -4.17
N ASP A 206 17.50 26.84 -5.02
CA ASP A 206 18.90 27.13 -4.72
C ASP A 206 19.60 26.11 -3.80
N GLY A 207 20.52 25.35 -4.42
CA GLY A 207 21.47 24.44 -3.80
C GLY A 207 22.69 24.23 -4.72
N GLN A 208 23.52 23.24 -4.42
CA GLN A 208 24.56 22.76 -5.33
C GLN A 208 23.94 22.00 -6.53
N ASP A 209 24.75 21.66 -7.52
CA ASP A 209 24.32 20.86 -8.67
C ASP A 209 23.56 19.59 -8.21
N TYR A 210 22.33 19.46 -8.71
CA TYR A 210 21.42 18.35 -8.45
C TYR A 210 20.89 18.19 -7.02
N ASP A 211 20.96 19.24 -6.20
CA ASP A 211 20.33 19.23 -4.87
C ASP A 211 18.80 19.07 -4.94
N GLU A 212 18.15 19.45 -6.05
CA GLU A 212 16.73 19.17 -6.27
C GLU A 212 16.43 17.67 -6.36
N ILE A 213 17.36 16.87 -6.87
CA ILE A 213 17.23 15.40 -6.91
C ILE A 213 17.45 14.82 -5.50
N LEU A 214 18.37 15.38 -4.72
CA LEU A 214 18.51 15.03 -3.30
C LEU A 214 17.22 15.35 -2.52
N ALA A 215 16.61 16.51 -2.79
CA ALA A 215 15.34 16.90 -2.17
C ALA A 215 14.19 15.98 -2.60
N PHE A 216 14.14 15.57 -3.86
CA PHE A 216 13.19 14.58 -4.37
C PHE A 216 13.31 13.23 -3.65
N ILE A 217 14.54 12.69 -3.59
CA ILE A 217 14.83 11.46 -2.85
C ILE A 217 14.42 11.62 -1.39
N GLY A 218 14.82 12.72 -0.75
CA GLY A 218 14.47 13.03 0.63
C GLY A 218 12.96 13.08 0.86
N GLY A 219 12.20 13.71 -0.03
CA GLY A 219 10.74 13.79 0.03
C GLY A 219 10.09 12.41 0.02
N VAL A 220 10.54 11.54 -0.89
CA VAL A 220 10.07 10.14 -0.97
C VAL A 220 10.47 9.36 0.30
N THR A 221 11.75 9.40 0.69
CA THR A 221 12.26 8.62 1.83
C THR A 221 11.70 9.08 3.17
N ASN A 222 11.36 10.36 3.31
CA ASN A 222 10.79 10.90 4.56
C ASN A 222 9.34 10.50 4.76
N THR A 223 8.63 10.14 3.69
CA THR A 223 7.17 10.11 3.74
C THR A 223 6.53 8.78 3.27
N TYR A 224 7.30 7.84 2.71
CA TYR A 224 6.80 6.48 2.42
C TYR A 224 6.29 5.73 3.66
N ARG A 225 6.87 5.98 4.85
CA ARG A 225 6.50 5.27 6.08
C ARG A 225 5.07 5.54 6.49
N GLU A 226 4.59 6.77 6.31
CA GLU A 226 3.22 7.14 6.61
C GLU A 226 2.24 6.33 5.74
N VAL A 227 2.52 6.23 4.44
CA VAL A 227 1.75 5.39 3.51
C VAL A 227 1.78 3.93 3.98
N SER A 228 2.96 3.41 4.30
CA SER A 228 3.14 2.02 4.75
C SER A 228 2.39 1.72 6.05
N ILE A 229 2.45 2.59 7.05
CA ILE A 229 1.78 2.40 8.35
C ILE A 229 0.26 2.34 8.16
N SER A 230 -0.27 3.18 7.26
CA SER A 230 -1.72 3.20 6.97
C SER A 230 -2.26 1.89 6.37
N ARG A 231 -1.40 0.99 5.87
CA ARG A 231 -1.83 -0.26 5.20
C ARG A 231 -2.21 -1.38 6.17
N GLY A 232 -1.63 -1.42 7.37
CA GLY A 232 -1.75 -2.58 8.25
C GLY A 232 -1.18 -3.86 7.63
N GLN A 233 -1.84 -4.99 7.86
CA GLN A 233 -1.48 -6.33 7.38
C GLN A 233 -2.67 -6.99 6.66
N PRO A 234 -2.98 -6.57 5.42
CA PRO A 234 -4.03 -7.19 4.62
C PRO A 234 -3.70 -8.66 4.34
N CYS A 235 -4.71 -9.50 4.24
CA CYS A 235 -4.50 -10.94 4.03
C CYS A 235 -4.12 -11.23 2.57
N LEU A 236 -2.98 -11.91 2.35
CA LEU A 236 -2.58 -12.41 1.02
C LEU A 236 -3.65 -13.33 0.39
N GLY A 237 -4.46 -13.98 1.23
CA GLY A 237 -5.57 -14.84 0.82
C GLY A 237 -6.50 -14.21 -0.22
N HIS A 238 -6.70 -12.88 -0.22
CA HIS A 238 -7.52 -12.19 -1.21
C HIS A 238 -7.00 -12.29 -2.65
N TYR A 239 -5.71 -12.59 -2.84
CA TYR A 239 -5.09 -12.71 -4.15
C TYR A 239 -4.88 -14.16 -4.58
N VAL A 240 -4.86 -15.12 -3.65
CA VAL A 240 -4.43 -16.51 -3.91
C VAL A 240 -5.51 -17.55 -3.64
N ILE A 241 -6.48 -17.26 -2.77
CA ILE A 241 -7.59 -18.18 -2.48
C ILE A 241 -8.68 -17.95 -3.53
N PRO A 242 -9.03 -18.96 -4.34
CA PRO A 242 -10.12 -18.82 -5.30
C PRO A 242 -11.47 -18.70 -4.60
N GLU A 243 -12.45 -18.14 -5.31
CA GLU A 243 -13.82 -18.11 -4.82
C GLU A 243 -14.35 -19.53 -4.60
N ALA A 244 -14.78 -19.82 -3.36
CA ALA A 244 -15.30 -21.12 -3.00
C ALA A 244 -16.80 -21.21 -3.35
N LYS A 245 -17.19 -22.27 -4.06
CA LYS A 245 -18.61 -22.58 -4.33
C LYS A 245 -19.36 -23.12 -3.10
N GLY A 246 -18.63 -23.45 -2.05
CA GLY A 246 -19.14 -23.99 -0.80
C GLY A 246 -18.01 -24.48 0.08
N PHE A 247 -18.25 -24.54 1.38
CA PHE A 247 -17.33 -25.10 2.35
C PHE A 247 -17.81 -26.51 2.72
N VAL A 248 -16.90 -27.48 2.68
CA VAL A 248 -17.14 -28.83 3.20
C VAL A 248 -16.35 -28.94 4.50
N ALA A 249 -16.99 -29.43 5.56
CA ALA A 249 -16.35 -29.63 6.84
C ALA A 249 -16.31 -31.11 7.19
N THR A 250 -15.21 -31.54 7.80
CA THR A 250 -15.11 -32.84 8.46
C THR A 250 -14.76 -32.59 9.90
N LYS A 251 -15.50 -33.20 10.82
CA LYS A 251 -15.25 -33.06 12.25
C LYS A 251 -13.84 -33.56 12.55
N SER A 252 -12.96 -32.67 13.01
CA SER A 252 -11.56 -33.04 13.31
C SER A 252 -11.42 -33.78 14.64
N ARG A 253 -12.27 -33.46 15.61
CA ARG A 253 -12.33 -34.08 16.93
C ARG A 253 -13.67 -33.81 17.58
N ASP A 254 -14.05 -34.65 18.53
CA ASP A 254 -15.12 -34.33 19.46
C ASP A 254 -14.63 -33.27 20.44
N VAL A 255 -15.24 -32.08 20.38
CA VAL A 255 -15.04 -31.00 21.34
C VAL A 255 -16.33 -30.85 22.10
N ALA A 256 -16.26 -30.76 23.43
CA ALA A 256 -17.43 -30.46 24.23
C ALA A 256 -18.02 -29.11 23.81
N SER A 257 -19.28 -29.14 23.43
CA SER A 257 -20.07 -28.00 22.98
C SER A 257 -21.37 -27.94 23.77
N VAL A 258 -22.01 -26.79 23.70
CA VAL A 258 -23.31 -26.51 24.31
C VAL A 258 -24.27 -26.19 23.18
N THR A 259 -25.38 -26.92 23.14
CA THR A 259 -26.51 -26.59 22.26
C THR A 259 -27.18 -25.31 22.77
N LEU A 260 -27.31 -24.33 21.89
CA LEU A 260 -28.04 -23.09 22.14
C LEU A 260 -29.30 -23.07 21.28
N THR A 261 -30.40 -22.62 21.88
CA THR A 261 -31.69 -22.47 21.20
C THR A 261 -32.03 -20.98 21.12
N CYS A 262 -32.50 -20.53 19.96
CA CYS A 262 -33.02 -19.18 19.83
C CYS A 262 -34.35 -19.04 20.56
N GLU A 263 -34.43 -18.06 21.47
CA GLU A 263 -35.62 -17.80 22.28
C GLU A 263 -36.85 -17.39 21.44
N ASP A 264 -36.63 -16.84 20.23
CA ASP A 264 -37.72 -16.32 19.37
C ASP A 264 -38.18 -17.30 18.29
N CYS A 265 -37.25 -18.01 17.64
CA CYS A 265 -37.57 -18.87 16.49
C CYS A 265 -37.25 -20.35 16.69
N GLY A 266 -36.72 -20.73 17.85
CA GLY A 266 -36.45 -22.12 18.21
C GLY A 266 -35.33 -22.81 17.42
N ILE A 267 -34.58 -22.08 16.57
CA ILE A 267 -33.46 -22.69 15.84
C ILE A 267 -32.34 -23.04 16.83
N GLU A 268 -31.75 -24.22 16.64
CA GLU A 268 -30.65 -24.72 17.46
C GLU A 268 -29.30 -24.54 16.77
N GLY A 269 -28.25 -24.34 17.56
CA GLY A 269 -26.87 -24.30 17.10
C GLY A 269 -25.90 -24.78 18.17
N GLU A 270 -24.79 -25.34 17.75
CA GLU A 270 -23.72 -25.79 18.65
C GLU A 270 -22.70 -24.67 18.88
N MET A 271 -22.40 -24.39 20.15
CA MET A 271 -21.35 -23.47 20.55
C MET A 271 -20.25 -24.21 21.32
N VAL A 272 -18.99 -23.96 21.00
CA VAL A 272 -17.87 -24.35 21.86
C VAL A 272 -17.52 -23.14 22.75
N PRO A 273 -18.00 -23.09 24.01
CA PRO A 273 -17.72 -21.96 24.88
C PRO A 273 -16.24 -21.91 25.27
N ASN A 274 -15.66 -20.72 25.21
CA ASN A 274 -14.32 -20.43 25.73
C ASN A 274 -14.39 -19.21 26.63
N ILE A 275 -14.08 -19.41 27.91
CA ILE A 275 -14.16 -18.38 28.94
C ILE A 275 -12.78 -17.81 29.33
N GLY A 276 -11.75 -17.97 28.49
CA GLY A 276 -10.37 -17.62 28.83
C GLY A 276 -9.77 -18.59 29.85
N GLN A 277 -8.58 -18.32 30.42
CA GLN A 277 -7.88 -19.27 31.31
C GLN A 277 -8.50 -19.36 32.73
N MET A 278 -9.76 -19.77 32.81
CA MET A 278 -10.51 -19.88 34.07
C MET A 278 -10.94 -21.33 34.36
N ASN A 279 -10.98 -21.66 35.66
CA ASN A 279 -11.61 -22.87 36.17
C ASN A 279 -12.89 -22.45 36.91
N ILE A 280 -14.06 -22.81 36.38
CA ILE A 280 -15.35 -22.41 36.96
C ILE A 280 -16.42 -23.46 36.69
N THR A 281 -17.37 -23.57 37.62
CA THR A 281 -18.62 -24.31 37.42
C THR A 281 -19.76 -23.31 37.33
N ILE A 282 -20.50 -23.33 36.22
CA ILE A 282 -21.69 -22.49 36.00
C ILE A 282 -22.93 -23.34 36.25
N ASN A 283 -23.77 -22.89 37.18
CA ASN A 283 -25.11 -23.45 37.43
C ASN A 283 -26.15 -22.48 36.85
N GLY A 284 -26.76 -22.83 35.72
CA GLY A 284 -27.69 -21.97 35.00
C GLY A 284 -27.58 -22.15 33.49
N ALA A 285 -27.94 -21.14 32.70
CA ALA A 285 -27.83 -21.17 31.25
C ALA A 285 -26.62 -20.36 30.75
N ILE A 286 -26.05 -20.78 29.61
CA ILE A 286 -25.04 -20.07 28.85
C ILE A 286 -25.71 -19.36 27.69
N SER A 287 -25.42 -18.07 27.51
CA SER A 287 -25.94 -17.28 26.40
C SER A 287 -24.83 -16.84 25.45
N SER A 288 -25.12 -16.83 24.15
CA SER A 288 -24.22 -16.28 23.14
C SER A 288 -24.09 -14.77 23.20
N LYS A 289 -22.91 -14.25 22.84
CA LYS A 289 -22.75 -12.83 22.48
C LYS A 289 -23.29 -12.53 21.07
N GLU A 290 -23.31 -13.52 20.19
CA GLU A 290 -23.84 -13.40 18.84
C GLU A 290 -25.35 -13.64 18.83
N SER A 291 -26.07 -12.82 18.08
CA SER A 291 -27.51 -12.99 17.83
C SER A 291 -27.80 -14.17 16.93
N CYS A 292 -29.02 -14.69 17.01
CA CYS A 292 -29.55 -15.72 16.13
C CYS A 292 -29.37 -15.31 14.65
N PRO A 293 -28.74 -16.13 13.81
CA PRO A 293 -28.48 -15.79 12.42
C PRO A 293 -29.76 -15.73 11.57
N ASN A 294 -30.87 -16.31 12.04
CA ASN A 294 -32.14 -16.35 11.32
C ASN A 294 -33.05 -15.15 11.62
N CYS A 295 -33.19 -14.73 12.89
CA CYS A 295 -34.13 -13.67 13.29
C CYS A 295 -33.52 -12.55 14.13
N GLY A 296 -32.22 -12.62 14.49
CA GLY A 296 -31.57 -11.64 15.36
C GLY A 296 -31.85 -11.83 16.87
N GLY A 297 -32.70 -12.78 17.24
CA GLY A 297 -33.06 -13.10 18.62
C GLY A 297 -31.90 -13.61 19.48
N LYS A 298 -32.08 -13.64 20.80
CA LYS A 298 -31.07 -14.16 21.74
C LYS A 298 -30.96 -15.69 21.64
N MET A 299 -29.74 -16.22 21.78
CA MET A 299 -29.47 -17.65 21.85
C MET A 299 -28.95 -18.05 23.22
N SER A 300 -29.62 -19.01 23.87
CA SER A 300 -29.32 -19.48 25.22
C SER A 300 -29.38 -21.01 25.29
N SER A 301 -28.58 -21.61 26.16
CA SER A 301 -28.64 -23.03 26.46
C SER A 301 -29.79 -23.33 27.43
N GLU A 302 -30.11 -24.62 27.59
CA GLU A 302 -30.86 -25.06 28.76
C GLU A 302 -30.10 -24.79 30.06
N SER A 303 -30.84 -24.70 31.16
CA SER A 303 -30.23 -24.58 32.48
C SER A 303 -29.60 -25.90 32.88
N GLY A 304 -28.34 -25.84 33.34
CA GLY A 304 -27.60 -27.03 33.72
C GLY A 304 -26.34 -26.70 34.51
N VAL A 305 -25.51 -27.72 34.70
CA VAL A 305 -24.19 -27.60 35.33
C VAL A 305 -23.14 -27.71 34.24
N TYR A 306 -22.38 -26.64 34.03
CA TYR A 306 -21.31 -26.56 33.04
C TYR A 306 -19.95 -26.39 33.74
N VAL A 307 -19.06 -27.36 33.59
CA VAL A 307 -17.74 -27.36 34.24
C VAL A 307 -16.66 -26.99 33.24
N PHE A 308 -15.92 -25.92 33.54
CA PHE A 308 -14.80 -25.44 32.72
C PHE A 308 -13.48 -25.66 33.45
N LYS A 309 -12.48 -26.20 32.72
CA LYS A 309 -11.08 -26.25 33.14
C LYS A 309 -10.19 -25.58 32.11
N SER A 310 -9.33 -24.67 32.56
CA SER A 310 -8.45 -23.85 31.73
C SER A 310 -9.19 -23.19 30.56
N GLY A 311 -10.45 -22.82 30.77
CA GLY A 311 -11.31 -22.19 29.77
C GLY A 311 -12.12 -23.08 28.87
N GLN A 312 -11.87 -24.39 28.89
CA GLN A 312 -12.58 -25.35 28.05
C GLN A 312 -13.66 -26.05 28.84
N LEU A 313 -14.84 -26.20 28.23
CA LEU A 313 -15.89 -27.06 28.75
C LEU A 313 -15.37 -28.50 28.78
N ILE A 314 -15.47 -29.16 29.93
CA ILE A 314 -15.08 -30.56 30.10
C ILE A 314 -16.27 -31.46 30.47
N GLU A 315 -17.35 -30.88 30.99
CA GLU A 315 -18.56 -31.60 31.41
C GLU A 315 -19.76 -30.67 31.33
N SER A 316 -20.88 -31.17 30.82
CA SER A 316 -22.18 -30.50 30.84
C SER A 316 -23.28 -31.49 31.19
N ASN A 317 -23.99 -31.22 32.29
CA ASN A 317 -25.16 -31.99 32.71
C ASN A 317 -26.40 -31.08 32.63
N LEU A 318 -27.32 -31.41 31.72
CA LEU A 318 -28.58 -30.70 31.56
C LEU A 318 -29.55 -31.11 32.69
N GLY A 319 -30.32 -30.14 33.18
CA GLY A 319 -31.28 -30.31 34.28
C GLY A 319 -32.71 -30.52 33.81
#